data_AF-A0A7W0PUR2-F1
#
_entry.id   AF-A0A7W0PUR2-F1
#
_cell.length_a   1.000
_cell.length_b   1.000
_cell.length_c   1.000
_cell.angle_alpha   90.00
_cell.angle_beta   90.00
_cell.angle_gamma   90.00
#
_symmetry.space_group_name_H-M   'P 1'
#
loop_
_entity.id
_entity.type
_entity.pdbx_description
1 polymer ?
#
loop_
_entity_poly.entity_id
_entity_poly.type
_entity_poly.pdbx_seq_one_letter_code
_entity_poly.pdbx_strand_id
1 'polypeptide(L)'
;MPVSAPRLDPRLLERLESLERSDLSFAEIRRSLVVRARELDIPPPSYENVRRLAGRRRIEREITAEIRSLAISVAVGARHPADLLVALKSAEAQNQT
;
A
#
# COMPACT_ATOMS: atom_id res chain seq x y z
N MET A 1 -6.90 20.29 -8.39
CA MET A 1 -6.36 19.55 -9.56
C MET A 1 -6.46 18.07 -9.26
N PRO A 2 -6.97 17.21 -10.16
CA PRO A 2 -6.94 15.78 -9.91
C PRO A 2 -5.47 15.35 -9.83
N VAL A 3 -5.03 14.95 -8.63
CA VAL A 3 -3.69 14.40 -8.43
C VAL A 3 -3.69 13.07 -9.18
N SER A 4 -3.21 13.08 -10.42
CA SER A 4 -3.02 11.86 -11.19
C SER A 4 -2.18 10.94 -10.33
N ALA A 5 -2.74 9.79 -9.93
CA ALA A 5 -2.06 8.83 -9.07
C ALA A 5 -0.65 8.57 -9.65
N PRO A 6 0.40 8.53 -8.82
CA PRO A 6 1.76 8.30 -9.29
C PRO A 6 1.82 7.02 -10.12
N ARG A 7 1.86 7.16 -11.45
CA ARG A 7 1.81 6.01 -12.37
C ARG A 7 3.20 5.44 -12.51
N LEU A 8 3.36 4.21 -12.05
CA LEU A 8 4.52 3.36 -12.30
C LEU A 8 4.16 2.39 -13.44
N ASP A 9 5.17 1.96 -14.19
CA ASP A 9 5.00 0.88 -15.15
C ASP A 9 4.45 -0.37 -14.41
N PRO A 10 3.46 -1.10 -14.97
CA PRO A 10 2.87 -2.27 -14.33
C PRO A 10 3.89 -3.31 -13.87
N ARG A 11 4.97 -3.52 -14.62
CA ARG A 11 6.02 -4.50 -14.27
C ARG A 11 6.86 -4.05 -13.08
N LEU A 12 7.00 -2.74 -12.88
CA LEU A 12 7.64 -2.16 -11.69
C LEU A 12 6.71 -2.19 -10.48
N LEU A 13 5.40 -2.06 -10.70
CA LEU A 13 4.36 -2.22 -9.67
C LEU A 13 4.35 -3.64 -9.10
N GLU A 14 4.39 -4.67 -9.94
CA GLU A 14 4.50 -6.07 -9.50
C GLU A 14 5.75 -6.29 -8.63
N ARG A 15 6.88 -5.72 -9.05
CA ARG A 15 8.11 -5.79 -8.27
C ARG A 15 7.97 -5.06 -6.94
N LEU A 16 7.40 -3.86 -6.93
CA LEU A 16 7.12 -3.10 -5.71
C LEU A 16 6.25 -3.91 -4.73
N GLU A 17 5.18 -4.54 -5.21
CA GLU A 17 4.28 -5.36 -4.39
C GLU A 17 5.00 -6.52 -3.70
N SER A 18 5.94 -7.16 -4.41
CA SER A 18 6.78 -8.22 -3.85
C SER A 18 7.73 -7.69 -2.76
N LEU A 19 8.30 -6.51 -2.96
CA LEU A 19 9.28 -5.89 -2.06
C LEU A 19 8.63 -5.30 -0.82
N GLU A 20 7.41 -4.79 -0.91
CA GLU A 20 6.64 -4.27 0.22
C GLU A 20 6.28 -5.34 1.26
N ARG A 21 6.34 -6.63 0.91
CA ARG A 21 6.21 -7.72 1.89
C ARG A 21 7.44 -7.86 2.77
N SER A 22 8.55 -7.27 2.34
CA SER A 22 9.80 -7.19 3.07
C SER A 22 9.86 -5.83 3.75
N ASP A 23 10.36 -5.76 4.98
CA ASP A 23 10.42 -4.54 5.78
C ASP A 23 11.55 -3.59 5.33
N LEU A 24 11.70 -3.44 4.00
CA LEU A 24 12.77 -2.69 3.34
C LEU A 24 12.51 -1.18 3.43
N SER A 25 13.58 -0.40 3.52
CA SER A 25 13.48 1.05 3.38
C SER A 25 13.04 1.47 1.97
N PHE A 26 12.45 2.66 1.84
CA PHE A 26 12.08 3.21 0.52
C PHE A 26 13.28 3.35 -0.42
N ALA A 27 14.48 3.57 0.14
CA ALA A 27 15.72 3.62 -0.63
C ALA A 27 16.09 2.26 -1.23
N GLU A 28 15.95 1.18 -0.47
CA GLU A 28 16.20 -0.19 -0.94
C GLU A 28 15.17 -0.62 -1.99
N ILE A 29 13.89 -0.31 -1.75
CA ILE A 29 12.82 -0.53 -2.73
C ILE A 29 13.17 0.18 -4.04
N ARG A 30 13.53 1.48 -3.97
CA ARG A 30 13.93 2.24 -5.16
C ARG A 30 15.12 1.58 -5.86
N ARG A 31 16.17 1.19 -5.15
CA ARG A 31 17.35 0.54 -5.75
C ARG A 31 16.94 -0.71 -6.53
N SER A 32 16.09 -1.56 -5.97
CA SER A 32 15.61 -2.75 -6.68
C SER A 32 14.75 -2.39 -7.89
N LEU A 33 13.92 -1.35 -7.81
CA LEU A 33 13.12 -0.88 -8.95
C LEU A 33 13.98 -0.28 -10.06
N VAL A 34 15.07 0.41 -9.74
CA VAL A 34 16.03 0.91 -10.74
C VAL A 34 16.71 -0.24 -11.48
N VAL A 35 17.11 -1.30 -10.78
CA VAL A 35 17.67 -2.50 -11.41
C VAL A 35 16.65 -3.10 -12.38
N ARG A 36 15.40 -3.28 -11.94
CA ARG A 36 14.34 -3.83 -12.79
C ARG A 36 14.00 -2.94 -13.98
N ALA A 37 14.00 -1.62 -13.80
CA ALA A 37 13.74 -0.67 -14.89
C ALA A 37 14.81 -0.77 -15.98
N ARG A 38 16.08 -0.95 -15.59
CA ARG A 38 17.20 -1.17 -16.53
C ARG A 38 17.06 -2.50 -17.29
N GLU A 39 16.67 -3.58 -16.61
CA GLU A 39 16.43 -4.88 -17.26
C GLU A 39 15.29 -4.83 -18.30
N LEU A 40 14.32 -3.95 -18.07
CA LEU A 40 13.14 -3.78 -18.91
C LEU A 40 13.29 -2.67 -19.97
N ASP A 41 14.45 -1.99 -20.00
CA ASP A 41 14.73 -0.83 -20.84
C ASP A 41 13.67 0.30 -20.72
N ILE A 42 13.26 0.60 -19.48
CA ILE A 42 12.30 1.66 -19.18
C ILE A 42 12.88 2.72 -18.22
N PRO A 43 12.33 3.93 -18.19
CA PRO A 43 12.78 4.97 -17.28
C PRO A 43 12.63 4.57 -15.80
N PRO A 44 13.67 4.76 -14.97
CA PRO A 44 13.59 4.44 -13.56
C PRO A 44 12.68 5.42 -12.81
N PRO A 45 11.95 4.95 -11.77
CA PRO A 45 11.09 5.81 -10.99
C PRO A 45 11.87 6.77 -10.08
N SER A 46 11.31 7.96 -9.86
CA SER A 46 11.87 8.91 -8.90
C SER A 46 11.68 8.42 -7.46
N TYR A 47 12.57 8.83 -6.57
CA TYR A 47 12.47 8.47 -5.15
C TYR A 47 11.17 8.93 -4.51
N GLU A 48 10.75 10.16 -4.81
CA GLU A 48 9.51 10.71 -4.28
C GLU A 48 8.28 9.94 -4.78
N ASN A 49 8.33 9.43 -6.02
CA ASN A 49 7.26 8.58 -6.57
C ASN A 49 7.17 7.25 -5.80
N VAL A 50 8.32 6.61 -5.58
CA VAL A 50 8.40 5.36 -4.80
C VAL A 50 7.95 5.59 -3.36
N ARG A 51 8.42 6.66 -2.70
CA ARG A 51 8.05 7.00 -1.32
C ARG A 51 6.56 7.21 -1.16
N ARG A 52 5.93 7.99 -2.05
CA ARG A 52 4.48 8.22 -2.01
C ARG A 52 3.69 6.93 -2.24
N LEU A 53 4.05 6.15 -3.26
CA LEU A 53 3.30 4.94 -3.60
C LEU A 53 3.46 3.85 -2.53
N ALA A 54 4.70 3.57 -2.11
CA ALA A 54 4.98 2.57 -1.09
C ALA A 54 4.43 3.00 0.28
N GLY A 55 4.51 4.29 0.62
CA GLY A 55 3.93 4.84 1.84
C GLY A 55 2.41 4.68 1.88
N ARG A 56 1.72 5.05 0.79
CA ARG A 56 0.27 4.86 0.67
C ARG A 56 -0.13 3.39 0.81
N ARG A 57 0.57 2.48 0.12
CA ARG A 57 0.29 1.04 0.19
C ARG A 57 0.54 0.44 1.56
N ARG A 58 1.53 0.93 2.32
CA ARG A 58 1.74 0.54 3.73
C ARG A 58 0.54 0.90 4.60
N ILE A 59 0.06 2.14 4.49
CA ILE A 59 -1.13 2.61 5.20
C ILE A 59 -2.35 1.75 4.84
N GLU A 60 -2.60 1.53 3.54
CA GLU A 60 -3.71 0.69 3.08
C GLU A 60 -3.63 -0.74 3.64
N ARG A 61 -2.43 -1.33 3.73
CA ARG A 61 -2.22 -2.66 4.34
C ARG A 61 -2.46 -2.67 5.84
N GLU A 62 -1.98 -1.67 6.57
CA GLU A 62 -2.19 -1.54 8.02
C GLU A 62 -3.68 -1.44 8.34
N ILE A 63 -4.40 -0.55 7.66
CA ILE A 63 -5.86 -0.41 7.77
C ILE A 63 -6.56 -1.75 7.45
N THR A 64 -6.15 -2.43 6.38
CA THR A 64 -6.73 -3.74 6.01
C THR A 64 -6.47 -4.81 7.06
N ALA A 65 -5.28 -4.83 7.67
CA ALA A 65 -4.93 -5.78 8.72
C ALA A 65 -5.76 -5.54 9.99
N GLU A 66 -5.95 -4.28 10.37
CA GLU A 66 -6.79 -3.88 11.50
C GLU A 66 -8.25 -4.31 11.29
N ILE A 67 -8.84 -3.97 10.14
CA ILE A 67 -10.21 -4.37 9.78
C ILE A 67 -10.37 -5.89 9.78
N ARG A 68 -9.38 -6.62 9.24
CA ARG A 68 -9.40 -8.09 9.23
C ARG A 68 -9.39 -8.66 10.65
N SER A 69 -8.52 -8.15 11.52
CA SER A 69 -8.45 -8.58 12.92
C SER A 69 -9.78 -8.35 13.65
N LEU A 70 -10.40 -7.20 13.41
CA LEU A 70 -11.71 -6.85 13.95
C LEU A 70 -12.82 -7.77 13.42
N ALA A 71 -12.83 -8.06 12.12
CA ALA A 71 -13.79 -8.95 11.50
C ALA A 71 -13.71 -10.38 12.08
N ILE A 72 -12.49 -10.88 12.31
CA ILE A 72 -12.28 -12.16 12.99
C ILE A 72 -12.83 -12.10 14.42
N SER A 73 -12.56 -11.02 15.15
CA SER A 73 -13.05 -10.83 16.53
C SER A 73 -14.57 -10.80 16.61
N VAL A 74 -15.24 -10.19 15.62
CA VAL A 74 -16.71 -10.21 15.51
C VAL A 74 -17.21 -11.62 15.17
N ALA A 75 -16.57 -12.32 14.23
CA ALA A 75 -16.98 -13.66 13.82
C ALA A 75 -16.91 -14.68 14.97
N VAL A 76 -15.94 -14.53 15.88
CA VAL A 76 -15.81 -15.39 17.08
C VAL A 76 -16.62 -14.89 18.28
N GLY A 77 -17.42 -13.83 18.12
CA GLY A 77 -18.27 -13.27 19.18
C GLY A 77 -17.53 -12.49 20.27
N ALA A 78 -16.24 -12.18 20.07
CA ALA A 78 -15.44 -11.41 21.02
C ALA A 78 -15.66 -9.88 20.93
N ARG A 79 -16.28 -9.41 19.84
CA ARG A 79 -16.64 -7.99 19.62
C ARG A 79 -18.00 -7.85 18.96
N HIS A 80 -18.59 -6.66 19.09
CA HIS A 80 -19.90 -6.38 18.53
C HIS A 80 -19.80 -5.99 17.04
N PRO A 81 -20.71 -6.45 16.15
CA PRO A 81 -20.67 -6.12 14.72
C PRO A 81 -20.69 -4.61 14.40
N ALA A 82 -21.27 -3.81 15.30
CA ALA A 82 -21.27 -2.35 15.15
C ALA A 82 -19.86 -1.75 15.12
N ASP A 83 -18.90 -2.36 15.84
CA ASP A 83 -17.51 -1.90 15.87
C ASP A 83 -16.87 -2.00 14.48
N LEU A 84 -17.17 -3.08 13.75
CA LEU A 84 -16.69 -3.30 12.39
C LEU A 84 -17.25 -2.26 11.42
N LEU A 85 -18.53 -1.92 11.53
CA LEU A 85 -19.16 -0.89 10.70
C LEU A 85 -18.54 0.50 10.93
N VAL A 86 -18.21 0.82 12.18
CA VAL A 86 -17.53 2.09 12.52
C VAL A 86 -16.12 2.10 11.93
N ALA A 87 -15.35 1.01 12.09
CA ALA A 87 -14.00 0.92 11.54
C ALA A 87 -13.98 1.06 10.00
N LEU A 88 -14.93 0.42 9.30
CA LEU A 88 -15.05 0.54 7.84
C LEU A 88 -15.33 1.98 7.40
N LYS A 89 -16.26 2.68 8.06
CA LYS A 89 -16.56 4.09 7.76
C LYS A 89 -15.35 5.00 7.99
N SER A 90 -14.61 4.77 9.07
CA SER A 90 -13.39 5.53 9.37
C SER A 90 -12.30 5.29 8.32
N ALA A 91 -12.14 4.04 7.86
CA ALA A 91 -11.19 3.70 6.81
C ALA A 91 -11.56 4.32 5.44
N GLU A 92 -12.85 4.37 5.10
CA GLU A 92 -13.33 5.06 3.90
C GLU A 92 -12.99 6.56 3.91
N ALA A 93 -13.16 7.22 5.06
CA ALA A 93 -12.81 8.63 5.21
C ALA A 93 -11.29 8.87 5.03
N GLN A 94 -10.45 7.97 5.52
CA GLN A 94 -8.99 8.06 5.38
C GLN A 94 -8.49 7.85 3.94
N ASN A 95 -9.22 7.10 3.11
CA ASN A 95 -8.87 6.86 1.70
C ASN A 95 -9.29 7.99 0.74
N GLN A 96 -10.14 8.92 1.19
CA GLN A 96 -10.62 10.06 0.39
C GLN A 96 -9.77 11.33 0.55
N THR A 97 -8.78 11.31 1.46
CA THR A 97 -7.88 12.45 1.77
C THR A 97 -6.54 12.26 1.09
#